data_AF-A0A961YAH3-F1
#
_entry.id   AF-A0A961YAH3-F1
#
_cell.length_a   1.000
_cell.length_b   1.000
_cell.length_c   1.000
_cell.angle_alpha   90.00
_cell.angle_beta   90.00
_cell.angle_gamma   90.00
#
_symmetry.space_group_name_H-M   'P 1'
#
loop_
_entity.id
_entity.type
_entity.pdbx_description
1 polymer ?
#
loop_
_entity_poly.entity_id
_entity_poly.type
_entity_poly.pdbx_seq_one_letter_code
_entity_poly.pdbx_strand_id
1 'polypeptide(L)'
;MINMAQMSGEELAKWVRTAAELWAQTGNTDDDPVEDEMVRQGCDRDLAWIICEYLPVAFAEHVVENMGVTRLLTYKRRLTDGTEVECKWQDDAVYLMVCRFRDLEAYDRWDEFKKIAARSPELDAINKALMAGTEVEGFVSGVAPFHKLPSDSPWLPLPTTENIQH
;
A
#
# COMPACT_ATOMS: atom_id res chain seq x y z
N MET A 1 -10.46 19.66 10.68
CA MET A 1 -9.22 18.87 10.88
C MET A 1 -9.50 17.88 12.00
N ILE A 2 -9.61 16.60 11.64
CA ILE A 2 -9.72 15.52 12.61
C ILE A 2 -8.34 15.35 13.25
N ASN A 3 -8.29 15.37 14.58
CA ASN A 3 -7.06 15.25 15.34
C ASN A 3 -6.62 13.77 15.34
N MET A 4 -5.39 13.50 14.87
CA MET A 4 -4.76 12.18 14.73
C MET A 4 -4.98 11.23 15.91
N ALA A 5 -5.01 11.76 17.13
CA ALA A 5 -5.08 10.96 18.35
C ALA A 5 -6.45 10.29 18.60
N GLN A 6 -7.44 10.52 17.74
CA GLN A 6 -8.82 10.07 17.97
C GLN A 6 -9.40 9.18 16.88
N MET A 7 -8.73 8.98 15.74
CA MET A 7 -9.25 8.04 14.75
C MET A 7 -9.14 6.63 15.31
N SER A 8 -10.29 6.01 15.54
CA SER A 8 -10.34 4.66 16.06
C SER A 8 -9.83 3.67 15.01
N GLY A 9 -9.32 2.52 15.46
CA GLY A 9 -9.00 1.42 14.54
C GLY A 9 -10.20 0.95 13.72
N GLU A 10 -11.42 1.15 14.22
CA GLU A 10 -12.67 0.87 13.51
C GLU A 10 -12.91 1.83 12.34
N GLU A 11 -12.63 3.12 12.52
CA GLU A 11 -12.73 4.12 11.44
C GLU A 11 -11.69 3.87 10.35
N LEU A 12 -10.45 3.53 10.73
CA LEU A 12 -9.43 3.18 9.75
C LEU A 12 -9.81 1.90 8.98
N ALA A 13 -10.29 0.88 9.68
CA ALA A 13 -10.75 -0.37 9.05
C ALA A 13 -11.92 -0.13 8.09
N LYS A 14 -12.84 0.80 8.43
CA LYS A 14 -13.92 1.22 7.53
C LYS A 14 -13.35 1.76 6.22
N TRP A 15 -12.38 2.67 6.27
CA TRP A 15 -11.82 3.28 5.05
C TRP A 15 -11.06 2.28 4.19
N VAL A 16 -10.28 1.38 4.80
CA VAL A 16 -9.62 0.28 4.09
C VAL A 16 -10.65 -0.60 3.38
N ARG A 17 -11.75 -0.96 4.05
CA ARG A 17 -12.85 -1.72 3.45
C ARG A 17 -13.49 -0.96 2.29
N THR A 18 -13.78 0.32 2.47
CA THR A 18 -14.37 1.18 1.44
C THR A 18 -13.48 1.21 0.19
N ALA A 19 -12.17 1.40 0.34
CA ALA A 19 -11.23 1.39 -0.79
C ALA A 19 -11.28 0.05 -1.55
N ALA A 20 -11.20 -1.07 -0.82
CA ALA A 20 -11.25 -2.41 -1.40
C ALA A 20 -12.56 -2.68 -2.16
N GLU A 21 -13.70 -2.24 -1.61
CA GLU A 21 -15.01 -2.36 -2.24
C GLU A 21 -15.13 -1.50 -3.49
N LEU A 22 -14.62 -0.27 -3.46
CA LEU A 22 -14.60 0.61 -4.62
C LEU A 22 -13.76 0.00 -5.75
N TRP A 23 -12.57 -0.51 -5.46
CA TRP A 23 -11.71 -1.17 -6.45
C TRP A 23 -12.34 -2.41 -7.07
N ALA A 24 -13.04 -3.21 -6.26
CA ALA A 24 -13.78 -4.35 -6.75
C ALA A 24 -14.87 -3.95 -7.77
N GLN A 25 -15.47 -2.77 -7.61
CA GLN A 25 -16.56 -2.25 -8.44
C GLN A 25 -16.08 -1.50 -9.68
N THR A 26 -15.02 -0.71 -9.58
CA THR A 26 -14.53 0.16 -10.67
C THR A 26 -13.68 -0.59 -11.70
N GLY A 27 -13.16 -1.78 -11.36
CA GLY A 27 -12.36 -2.59 -12.28
C GLY A 27 -10.97 -1.98 -12.50
N ASN A 28 -10.45 -2.06 -13.73
CA ASN A 28 -9.07 -1.69 -14.06
C ASN A 28 -8.89 -0.17 -14.34
N THR A 29 -9.65 0.69 -13.67
CA THR A 29 -9.52 2.16 -13.77
C THR A 29 -8.33 2.68 -12.98
N ASP A 30 -7.90 3.91 -13.21
CA ASP A 30 -6.86 4.61 -12.41
C ASP A 30 -7.25 4.71 -10.92
N ASP A 31 -6.31 5.07 -10.05
CA ASP A 31 -6.52 5.18 -8.58
C ASP A 31 -7.36 6.42 -8.20
N ASP A 32 -7.24 7.51 -8.97
CA ASP A 32 -7.89 8.81 -8.72
C ASP A 32 -9.40 8.73 -8.40
N PRO A 33 -10.23 7.95 -9.13
CA PRO A 33 -11.66 7.87 -8.86
C PRO A 33 -12.00 7.25 -7.50
N VAL A 34 -11.12 6.43 -6.95
CA VAL A 34 -11.36 5.75 -5.67
C VAL A 34 -10.97 6.67 -4.52
N GLU A 35 -9.84 7.36 -4.65
CA GLU A 35 -9.43 8.41 -3.72
C GLU A 35 -10.49 9.51 -3.64
N ASP A 36 -10.94 10.03 -4.79
CA ASP A 36 -11.94 11.08 -4.85
C ASP A 36 -13.26 10.65 -4.22
N GLU A 37 -13.67 9.39 -4.44
CA GLU A 37 -14.90 8.85 -3.85
C GLU A 37 -14.78 8.67 -2.33
N MET A 38 -13.64 8.19 -1.82
CA MET A 38 -13.37 8.13 -0.38
C MET A 38 -13.41 9.52 0.26
N VAL A 39 -12.76 10.51 -0.37
CA VAL A 39 -12.76 11.90 0.08
C VAL A 39 -14.17 12.48 0.07
N ARG A 40 -14.96 12.20 -0.98
CA ARG A 40 -16.37 12.62 -1.07
C ARG A 40 -17.21 12.04 0.06
N GLN A 41 -16.88 10.84 0.54
CA GLN A 41 -17.54 10.19 1.69
C GLN A 41 -17.03 10.71 3.06
N GLY A 42 -16.04 11.60 3.06
CA GLY A 42 -15.49 12.23 4.26
C GLY A 42 -14.19 11.62 4.77
N CYS A 43 -13.52 10.78 3.98
CA CYS A 43 -12.16 10.37 4.28
C CYS A 43 -11.21 11.57 4.15
N ASP A 44 -10.19 11.60 5.00
CA ASP A 44 -9.07 12.51 4.81
C ASP A 44 -8.34 12.18 3.49
N ARG A 45 -7.92 13.20 2.74
CA ARG A 45 -7.31 13.03 1.41
C ARG A 45 -5.99 12.28 1.47
N ASP A 46 -5.14 12.62 2.43
CA ASP A 46 -3.84 11.95 2.58
C ASP A 46 -4.05 10.50 3.02
N LEU A 47 -5.01 10.24 3.91
CA LEU A 47 -5.38 8.88 4.29
C LEU A 47 -5.89 8.06 3.10
N ALA A 48 -6.77 8.64 2.27
CA ALA A 48 -7.31 7.97 1.10
C ALA A 48 -6.19 7.57 0.12
N TRP A 49 -5.29 8.50 -0.18
CA TRP A 49 -4.11 8.23 -1.01
C TRP A 49 -3.23 7.13 -0.40
N ILE A 50 -2.87 7.22 0.88
CA ILE A 50 -2.03 6.20 1.54
C ILE A 50 -2.69 4.81 1.48
N ILE A 51 -4.01 4.73 1.72
CA ILE A 51 -4.74 3.47 1.62
C ILE A 51 -4.68 2.92 0.19
N CYS A 52 -4.90 3.74 -0.84
CA CYS A 52 -4.83 3.32 -2.24
C CYS A 52 -3.43 2.86 -2.66
N GLU A 53 -2.37 3.45 -2.11
CA GLU A 53 -0.99 3.00 -2.34
C GLU A 53 -0.67 1.68 -1.61
N TYR A 54 -1.16 1.49 -0.39
CA TYR A 54 -0.83 0.32 0.42
C TYR A 54 -1.69 -0.92 0.12
N LEU A 55 -2.92 -0.74 -0.36
CA LEU A 55 -3.80 -1.85 -0.69
C LEU A 55 -3.18 -2.84 -1.69
N PRO A 56 -2.70 -2.42 -2.88
CA PRO A 56 -2.07 -3.33 -3.83
C PRO A 56 -0.87 -4.05 -3.23
N VAL A 57 0.00 -3.33 -2.54
CA VAL A 57 1.26 -3.87 -1.99
C VAL A 57 0.94 -4.97 -1.00
N ALA A 58 0.09 -4.69 -0.01
CA ALA A 58 -0.27 -5.67 1.00
C ALA A 58 -0.95 -6.91 0.38
N PHE A 59 -1.79 -6.73 -0.63
CA PHE A 59 -2.47 -7.84 -1.31
C PHE A 59 -1.48 -8.64 -2.17
N ALA A 60 -0.62 -7.98 -2.93
CA ALA A 60 0.40 -8.63 -3.73
C ALA A 60 1.39 -9.42 -2.89
N GLU A 61 1.75 -8.95 -1.69
CA GLU A 61 2.63 -9.71 -0.79
C GLU A 61 2.14 -11.13 -0.55
N HIS A 62 0.85 -11.34 -0.33
CA HIS A 62 0.32 -12.68 -0.12
C HIS A 62 0.43 -13.56 -1.38
N VAL A 63 0.42 -12.96 -2.58
CA VAL A 63 0.70 -13.68 -3.84
C VAL A 63 2.19 -14.00 -3.96
N VAL A 64 3.04 -13.02 -3.65
CA VAL A 64 4.49 -13.05 -3.85
C VAL A 64 5.21 -13.94 -2.83
N GLU A 65 4.75 -13.99 -1.58
CA GLU A 65 5.25 -14.90 -0.55
C GLU A 65 5.12 -16.37 -0.98
N ASN A 66 4.03 -16.71 -1.69
CA ASN A 66 3.82 -18.05 -2.23
C ASN A 66 4.71 -18.39 -3.44
N MET A 67 5.46 -17.41 -3.97
CA MET A 67 6.37 -17.58 -5.12
C MET A 67 7.85 -17.72 -4.71
N GLY A 68 8.17 -17.72 -3.41
CA GLY A 68 9.57 -17.82 -2.92
C GLY A 68 10.39 -16.55 -3.11
N VAL A 69 9.71 -15.41 -3.32
CA VAL A 69 10.33 -14.08 -3.45
C VAL A 69 10.60 -13.51 -2.06
N THR A 70 11.77 -12.90 -1.87
CA THR A 70 12.11 -12.26 -0.59
C THR A 70 11.51 -10.87 -0.51
N ARG A 71 10.74 -10.63 0.56
CA ARG A 71 10.12 -9.34 0.85
C ARG A 71 11.14 -8.32 1.36
N LEU A 72 11.01 -7.07 0.91
CA LEU A 72 11.69 -5.94 1.53
C LEU A 72 10.94 -5.47 2.78
N LEU A 73 11.67 -5.33 3.89
CA LEU A 73 11.12 -4.88 5.17
C LEU A 73 10.94 -3.35 5.24
N THR A 74 11.49 -2.65 4.26
CA THR A 74 11.50 -1.19 4.17
C THR A 74 10.89 -0.70 2.86
N TYR A 75 10.47 0.56 2.88
CA TYR A 75 10.03 1.31 1.71
C TYR A 75 10.64 2.72 1.72
N LYS A 76 10.69 3.35 0.55
CA LYS A 76 11.15 4.74 0.42
C LYS A 76 9.95 5.67 0.28
N ARG A 77 10.00 6.78 1.00
CA ARG A 77 9.06 7.90 0.90
C ARG A 77 9.82 9.16 0.54
N ARG A 78 9.26 9.99 -0.35
CA ARG A 78 9.80 11.32 -0.65
C ARG A 78 9.12 12.39 0.19
N LEU A 79 9.92 13.23 0.81
CA LEU A 79 9.51 14.40 1.57
C LEU A 79 9.12 15.57 0.65
N THR A 80 8.37 16.55 1.17
CA THR A 80 7.94 17.75 0.42
C THR A 80 9.12 18.60 -0.05
N ASP A 81 10.25 18.52 0.64
CA ASP A 81 11.52 19.15 0.23
C ASP A 81 12.31 18.33 -0.81
N GLY A 82 11.78 17.18 -1.23
CA GLY A 82 12.38 16.25 -2.18
C GLY A 82 13.28 15.18 -1.56
N THR A 83 13.55 15.26 -0.25
CA THR A 83 14.38 14.30 0.49
C THR A 83 13.76 12.91 0.50
N GLU A 84 14.54 11.84 0.32
CA GLU A 84 14.03 10.48 0.47
C GLU A 84 14.35 9.93 1.86
N VAL A 85 13.35 9.32 2.49
CA VAL A 85 13.49 8.66 3.79
C VAL A 85 13.11 7.19 3.65
N GLU A 86 13.92 6.34 4.27
CA GLU A 86 13.62 4.92 4.40
C GLU A 86 12.74 4.71 5.64
N CYS A 87 11.60 4.06 5.44
CA CYS A 87 10.62 3.70 6.46
C CYS A 87 10.52 2.18 6.58
N LYS A 88 10.12 1.68 7.75
CA LYS A 88 9.85 0.25 7.97
C LYS A 88 8.35 -0.01 7.89
N TRP A 89 7.96 -1.06 7.17
CA TRP A 89 6.56 -1.45 7.04
C TRP A 89 5.88 -1.76 8.38
N GLN A 90 6.62 -2.40 9.29
CA GLN A 90 6.13 -2.77 10.62
C GLN A 90 5.83 -1.58 11.55
N ASP A 91 6.31 -0.38 11.22
CA ASP A 91 6.11 0.81 12.04
C ASP A 91 4.97 1.70 11.50
N ASP A 92 4.33 1.29 10.40
CA ASP A 92 3.27 2.04 9.72
C ASP A 92 1.88 1.50 10.06
N ALA A 93 1.11 2.27 10.84
CA ALA A 93 -0.19 1.84 11.35
C ALA A 93 -1.24 1.64 10.23
N VAL A 94 -1.19 2.45 9.17
CA VAL A 94 -2.13 2.31 8.04
C VAL A 94 -1.83 1.03 7.30
N TYR A 95 -0.56 0.80 7.00
CA TYR A 95 -0.11 -0.42 6.35
C TYR A 95 -0.47 -1.69 7.15
N LEU A 96 -0.20 -1.69 8.46
CA LEU A 96 -0.56 -2.80 9.34
C LEU A 96 -2.08 -3.07 9.35
N MET A 97 -2.90 -2.02 9.30
CA MET A 97 -4.36 -2.19 9.21
C MET A 97 -4.78 -2.79 7.87
N VAL A 98 -4.15 -2.39 6.76
CA VAL A 98 -4.38 -2.98 5.44
C VAL A 98 -4.01 -4.47 5.43
N CYS A 99 -2.86 -4.85 6.01
CA CYS A 99 -2.48 -6.25 6.15
C CYS A 99 -3.51 -7.04 6.97
N ARG A 100 -3.99 -6.47 8.09
CA ARG A 100 -5.02 -7.11 8.92
C ARG A 100 -6.34 -7.28 8.17
N PHE A 101 -6.76 -6.27 7.41
CA PHE A 101 -7.97 -6.36 6.57
C PHE A 101 -7.83 -7.47 5.53
N ARG A 102 -6.68 -7.51 4.83
CA ARG A 102 -6.35 -8.59 3.89
C ARG A 102 -6.48 -9.95 4.56
N ASP A 103 -5.84 -10.17 5.71
CA ASP A 103 -5.83 -11.48 6.37
C ASP A 103 -7.23 -11.94 6.83
N LEU A 104 -8.12 -11.00 7.14
CA LEU A 104 -9.49 -11.30 7.55
C LEU A 104 -10.45 -11.51 6.37
N GLU A 105 -10.24 -10.84 5.24
CA GLU A 105 -11.24 -10.76 4.16
C GLU A 105 -10.79 -11.43 2.84
N ALA A 106 -9.50 -11.76 2.69
CA ALA A 106 -8.94 -12.28 1.43
C ALA A 106 -9.51 -13.66 1.03
N TYR A 107 -9.99 -14.46 1.99
CA TYR A 107 -10.48 -15.81 1.71
C TYR A 107 -11.84 -15.82 1.02
N ASP A 108 -12.73 -14.89 1.35
CA ASP A 108 -14.10 -14.88 0.83
C ASP A 108 -14.23 -14.11 -0.50
N ARG A 109 -13.19 -13.34 -0.89
CA ARG A 109 -13.22 -12.39 -2.01
C ARG A 109 -11.98 -12.50 -2.92
N TRP A 110 -11.62 -13.73 -3.25
CA TRP A 110 -10.36 -14.05 -3.95
C TRP A 110 -10.22 -13.39 -5.33
N ASP A 111 -11.31 -13.22 -6.07
CA ASP A 111 -11.27 -12.60 -7.39
C ASP A 111 -11.08 -11.08 -7.31
N GLU A 112 -11.70 -10.41 -6.33
CA GLU A 112 -11.44 -9.02 -6.00
C GLU A 112 -10.00 -8.83 -5.53
N PHE A 113 -9.53 -9.73 -4.66
CA PHE A 113 -8.17 -9.72 -4.15
C PHE A 113 -7.14 -9.72 -5.28
N LYS A 114 -7.30 -10.57 -6.31
CA LYS A 114 -6.39 -10.60 -7.46
C LYS A 114 -6.38 -9.30 -8.24
N LYS A 115 -7.54 -8.65 -8.39
CA LYS A 115 -7.65 -7.37 -9.11
C LYS A 115 -6.90 -6.27 -8.35
N ILE A 116 -7.00 -6.25 -7.02
CA ILE A 116 -6.27 -5.31 -6.16
C ILE A 116 -4.76 -5.60 -6.25
N ALA A 117 -4.35 -6.86 -6.07
CA ALA A 117 -2.96 -7.28 -6.13
C ALA A 117 -2.30 -7.00 -7.48
N ALA A 118 -3.02 -7.16 -8.61
CA ALA A 118 -2.51 -6.91 -9.96
C ALA A 118 -2.05 -5.47 -10.21
N ARG A 119 -2.42 -4.53 -9.33
CA ARG A 119 -2.02 -3.12 -9.40
C ARG A 119 -0.71 -2.83 -8.69
N SER A 120 -0.19 -3.79 -7.93
CA SER A 120 1.08 -3.66 -7.21
C SER A 120 2.24 -3.48 -8.19
N PRO A 121 3.09 -2.46 -7.99
CA PRO A 121 4.34 -2.32 -8.72
C PRO A 121 5.25 -3.55 -8.60
N GLU A 122 5.24 -4.20 -7.44
CA GLU A 122 6.02 -5.41 -7.16
C GLU A 122 5.53 -6.59 -8.01
N LEU A 123 4.21 -6.81 -8.06
CA LEU A 123 3.66 -7.90 -8.87
C LEU A 123 3.81 -7.62 -10.37
N ASP A 124 3.70 -6.37 -10.81
CA ASP A 124 4.01 -5.96 -12.18
C ASP A 124 5.48 -6.23 -12.53
N ALA A 125 6.42 -5.89 -11.64
CA ALA A 125 7.84 -6.17 -11.83
C ALA A 125 8.13 -7.68 -11.92
N ILE A 126 7.50 -8.49 -11.06
CA ILE A 126 7.60 -9.95 -11.08
C ILE A 126 7.02 -10.51 -12.38
N ASN A 127 5.83 -10.06 -12.79
CA ASN A 127 5.21 -10.48 -14.05
C ASN A 127 6.12 -10.16 -15.25
N LYS A 128 6.72 -8.97 -15.29
CA LYS A 128 7.69 -8.59 -16.33
C LYS A 128 8.93 -9.48 -16.32
N ALA A 129 9.47 -9.82 -15.14
CA ALA A 129 10.61 -10.72 -15.02
C ALA A 129 10.28 -12.14 -15.53
N LEU A 130 9.12 -12.67 -15.17
CA LEU A 130 8.61 -13.96 -15.65
C LEU A 130 8.43 -13.97 -17.17
N MET A 131 7.82 -12.92 -17.74
CA MET A 131 7.65 -12.80 -19.20
C MET A 131 8.99 -12.69 -19.94
N ALA A 132 10.03 -12.18 -19.28
CA ALA A 132 11.40 -12.16 -19.81
C ALA A 132 12.14 -13.50 -19.67
N GLY A 133 11.50 -14.53 -19.08
CA GLY A 133 12.09 -15.86 -18.88
C GLY A 133 13.00 -15.98 -17.66
N THR A 134 12.89 -15.06 -16.69
CA THR A 134 13.68 -15.09 -15.45
C THR A 134 13.01 -16.01 -14.42
N GLU A 135 13.80 -16.85 -13.75
CA GLU A 135 13.33 -17.61 -12.59
C GLU A 135 13.14 -16.67 -11.39
N VAL A 136 11.97 -16.73 -10.75
CA VAL A 136 11.57 -15.83 -9.65
C VAL A 136 11.97 -16.33 -8.26
N GLU A 137 12.42 -17.58 -8.14
CA GLU A 137 12.90 -18.13 -6.87
C GLU A 137 14.17 -17.40 -6.44
N GLY A 138 14.15 -16.76 -5.27
CA GLY A 138 15.25 -15.92 -4.80
C GLY A 138 15.32 -14.53 -5.47
N PHE A 139 14.32 -14.14 -6.27
CA PHE A 139 14.18 -12.76 -6.71
C PHE A 139 13.98 -11.88 -5.47
N VAL A 140 14.85 -10.90 -5.30
CA VAL A 140 14.60 -9.77 -4.41
C VAL A 140 13.99 -8.72 -5.32
N SER A 141 12.81 -8.19 -4.98
CA SER A 141 12.31 -6.98 -5.65
C SER A 141 13.39 -5.90 -5.52
N GLY A 142 14.19 -5.70 -6.56
CA GLY A 142 15.41 -4.87 -6.49
C GLY A 142 15.12 -3.37 -6.33
N VAL A 143 13.84 -3.00 -6.33
CA VAL A 143 13.34 -1.66 -6.12
C VAL A 143 12.56 -1.69 -4.81
N ALA A 144 13.11 -1.02 -3.79
CA ALA A 144 12.31 -0.69 -2.61
C ALA A 144 11.04 0.01 -3.09
N PRO A 145 9.85 -0.41 -2.63
CA PRO A 145 8.60 0.22 -3.03
C PRO A 145 8.75 1.73 -2.83
N PHE A 146 8.68 2.48 -3.92
CA PHE A 146 8.80 3.92 -3.88
C PHE A 146 7.40 4.48 -3.87
N HIS A 147 6.95 4.93 -2.70
CA HIS A 147 5.65 5.54 -2.57
C HIS A 147 5.79 7.06 -2.61
N LYS A 148 5.04 7.70 -3.51
CA LYS A 148 4.96 9.17 -3.63
C LYS A 148 3.99 9.75 -2.59
N LEU A 149 4.13 9.36 -1.33
CA LEU A 149 3.19 9.77 -0.30
C LEU A 149 3.42 11.23 0.11
N PRO A 150 2.36 12.00 0.42
CA PRO A 150 2.50 13.31 1.02
C PRO A 150 3.21 13.18 2.36
N SER A 151 4.33 13.89 2.50
CA SER A 151 5.27 13.64 3.58
C SER A 151 4.92 14.31 4.89
N ASP A 152 4.09 15.33 4.82
CA ASP A 152 3.44 16.01 5.94
C ASP A 152 2.17 15.27 6.38
N SER A 153 1.85 14.13 5.75
CA SER A 153 0.69 13.34 6.12
C SER A 153 0.77 12.94 7.59
N PRO A 154 -0.28 13.26 8.38
CA PRO A 154 -0.37 12.89 9.77
C PRO A 154 -0.46 11.37 9.99
N TRP A 155 -0.68 10.60 8.93
CA TRP A 155 -0.93 9.16 8.97
C TRP A 155 0.33 8.31 8.89
N LEU A 156 1.47 8.93 8.57
CA LEU A 156 2.72 8.23 8.31
C LEU A 156 3.66 8.32 9.50
N PRO A 157 4.51 7.28 9.72
CA PRO A 157 5.54 7.34 10.75
C PRO A 157 6.47 8.53 10.50
N LEU A 158 6.88 9.18 11.60
CA LEU A 158 7.87 10.25 11.55
C LEU A 158 9.19 9.68 11.02
N PRO A 159 9.89 10.41 10.12
CA PRO A 159 11.20 9.97 9.65
C PRO A 159 12.15 9.88 10.86
N THR A 160 12.69 8.69 11.11
CA THR A 160 13.76 8.53 12.08
C THR A 160 15.00 9.26 11.57
N THR A 161 15.57 10.13 12.39
CA THR A 161 16.72 11.00 12.07
C THR A 161 17.98 10.26 11.58
N GLU A 162 18.02 8.93 11.68
CA GLU A 162 19.16 8.11 11.28
C GLU A 162 19.27 7.84 9.76
N ASN A 163 18.21 8.09 8.95
CA ASN A 163 18.17 7.66 7.55
C ASN A 163 17.86 8.77 6.53
N ILE A 164 18.16 10.03 6.83
CA ILE A 164 18.07 11.12 5.84
C ILE A 164 19.34 11.10 4.99
N GLN A 165 19.26 10.52 3.79
CA GLN A 165 20.34 10.64 2.80
C GLN A 165 20.09 11.90 1.97
N HIS A 166 21.05 12.83 2.01
CA HIS A 166 21.09 14.08 1.24
C HIS A 166 21.52 13.84 -0.21
#